data_AF-A0A928ZPS7-F1
#
_entry.id   AF-A0A928ZPS7-F1
#
_cell.length_a   1.000
_cell.length_b   1.000
_cell.length_c   1.000
_cell.angle_alpha   90.00
_cell.angle_beta   90.00
_cell.angle_gamma   90.00
#
_symmetry.space_group_name_H-M   'P 1'
#
loop_
_entity.id
_entity.type
_entity.pdbx_description
1 polymer ?
#
loop_
_entity_poly.entity_id
_entity_poly.type
_entity_poly.pdbx_seq_one_letter_code
_entity_poly.pdbx_strand_id
1 'polypeptide(L)'
;MYRPFQEHLENSLSQRFNLIKRAIPAGLECNISERGRNPATIQSWCYQCDQLRKVRYTYIDAGASAQIFNSVIYPAHQYDLPLLGIDFLSFGSVKNLIVMDFQPLFQDDAYQRKYIEPLQVLHDKYPDLAQNLEMKFYDANQYFSKYLLFAKTDPETVKTRVLEAFKDYLQLYWQMLDAAAPNTNSAAMARVAKAQKDYDQYSAERDPASGLFGSYFGHEWSERFLYEFLFEDAVPVAGVTTAGAAAASAAPVSAK
;
A
#
# COMPACT_ATOMS: atom_id res chain seq x y z
N MET A 1 -2.03 -15.46 -6.90
CA MET A 1 -3.40 -14.95 -6.65
C MET A 1 -3.59 -13.59 -7.30
N TYR A 2 -2.69 -12.63 -7.08
CA TYR A 2 -2.88 -11.23 -7.49
C TYR A 2 -2.28 -10.84 -8.85
N ARG A 3 -1.73 -11.79 -9.62
CA ARG A 3 -1.15 -11.49 -10.96
C ARG A 3 -2.11 -10.73 -11.90
N PRO A 4 -3.42 -11.05 -11.96
CA PRO A 4 -4.36 -10.28 -12.79
C PRO A 4 -4.47 -8.79 -12.39
N PHE A 5 -4.24 -8.46 -11.12
CA PHE A 5 -4.25 -7.07 -10.64
C PHE A 5 -2.99 -6.33 -11.09
N GLN A 6 -1.82 -6.97 -10.92
CA GLN A 6 -0.55 -6.45 -11.42
C GLN A 6 -0.61 -6.21 -12.93
N GLU A 7 -1.02 -7.22 -13.72
CA GLU A 7 -1.12 -7.12 -15.18
C GLU A 7 -2.07 -6.00 -15.59
N HIS A 8 -3.21 -5.84 -14.90
CA HIS A 8 -4.14 -4.76 -15.20
C HIS A 8 -3.55 -3.38 -14.84
N LEU A 9 -2.86 -3.24 -13.71
CA LEU A 9 -2.15 -2.01 -13.34
C LEU A 9 -1.11 -1.64 -14.40
N GLU A 10 -0.25 -2.59 -14.78
CA GLU A 10 0.83 -2.40 -15.76
C GLU A 10 0.29 -2.01 -17.14
N ASN A 11 -0.75 -2.71 -17.61
CA ASN A 11 -1.42 -2.39 -18.87
C ASN A 11 -2.06 -1.00 -18.81
N SER A 12 -2.75 -0.68 -17.72
CA SER A 12 -3.39 0.63 -17.56
C SER A 12 -2.37 1.77 -17.51
N LEU A 13 -1.21 1.58 -16.87
CA LEU A 13 -0.17 2.59 -16.80
C LEU A 13 0.51 2.78 -18.16
N SER A 14 0.91 1.69 -18.82
CA SER A 14 1.64 1.72 -20.09
C SER A 14 0.81 2.25 -21.26
N GLN A 15 -0.51 2.02 -21.26
CA GLN A 15 -1.40 2.56 -22.28
C GLN A 15 -1.66 4.07 -22.12
N ARG A 16 -1.56 4.59 -20.88
CA ARG A 16 -1.92 5.99 -20.57
C ARG A 16 -0.73 6.92 -20.47
N PHE A 17 0.43 6.42 -20.05
CA PHE A 17 1.57 7.26 -19.68
C PHE A 17 2.85 6.83 -20.39
N ASN A 18 3.68 7.80 -20.72
CA ASN A 18 5.07 7.58 -21.11
C ASN A 18 5.90 7.31 -19.85
N LEU A 19 5.86 6.07 -19.37
CA LEU A 19 6.50 5.67 -18.12
C LEU A 19 8.03 5.71 -18.23
N ILE A 20 8.67 6.29 -17.23
CA ILE A 20 10.10 6.24 -17.01
C ILE A 20 10.36 5.32 -15.82
N LYS A 21 11.24 4.34 -15.98
CA LYS A 21 11.68 3.49 -14.86
C LYS A 21 12.38 4.35 -13.82
N ARG A 22 11.95 4.25 -12.57
CA ARG A 22 12.58 4.91 -11.44
C ARG A 22 13.51 3.94 -10.73
N ALA A 23 14.69 4.39 -10.35
CA ALA A 23 15.68 3.54 -9.69
C ALA A 23 15.14 3.00 -8.36
N ILE A 24 15.36 1.71 -8.13
CA ILE A 24 15.12 1.03 -6.85
C ILE A 24 16.51 0.78 -6.23
N PRO A 25 16.71 1.03 -4.92
CA PRO A 25 17.98 0.73 -4.28
C PRO A 25 18.40 -0.73 -4.47
N ALA A 26 19.70 -0.94 -4.69
CA ALA A 26 20.21 -2.26 -5.05
C ALA A 26 19.83 -3.34 -4.02
N GLY A 27 19.29 -4.45 -4.53
CA GLY A 27 18.86 -5.60 -3.74
C GLY A 27 17.43 -5.49 -3.19
N LEU A 28 16.70 -4.41 -3.50
CA LEU A 28 15.29 -4.22 -3.10
C LEU A 28 14.31 -4.45 -4.26
N GLU A 29 14.81 -4.53 -5.50
CA GLU A 29 14.02 -4.84 -6.69
C GLU A 29 13.55 -6.30 -6.72
N CYS A 30 14.37 -7.20 -6.20
CA CYS A 30 14.09 -8.63 -6.12
C CYS A 30 14.85 -9.24 -4.96
N ASN A 31 14.19 -10.10 -4.17
CA ASN A 31 14.84 -10.93 -3.18
C ASN A 31 14.16 -12.31 -3.12
N ILE A 32 14.95 -13.35 -2.90
CA ILE A 32 14.47 -14.72 -2.73
C ILE A 32 14.87 -15.13 -1.32
N SER A 33 13.88 -15.33 -0.47
CA SER A 33 14.07 -15.88 0.87
C SER A 33 14.29 -17.39 0.78
N GLU A 34 15.42 -17.83 1.33
CA GLU A 34 15.68 -19.24 1.64
C GLU A 34 15.25 -19.59 3.09
N ARG A 35 14.61 -18.64 3.80
CA ARG A 35 14.13 -18.85 5.17
C ARG A 35 12.79 -19.59 5.17
N GLY A 36 12.63 -20.55 6.09
CA GLY A 36 11.39 -21.31 6.25
C GLY A 36 11.34 -22.58 5.40
N ARG A 37 10.16 -23.22 5.32
CA ARG A 37 9.98 -24.49 4.59
C ARG A 37 9.79 -24.32 3.08
N ASN A 38 9.32 -23.15 2.64
CA ASN A 38 9.07 -22.82 1.24
C ASN A 38 9.75 -21.50 0.91
N PRO A 39 10.41 -21.37 -0.25
CA PRO A 39 11.00 -20.11 -0.67
C PRO A 39 9.91 -19.05 -0.86
N ALA A 40 10.19 -17.83 -0.42
CA ALA A 40 9.36 -16.66 -0.67
C ALA A 40 10.11 -15.72 -1.60
N THR A 41 9.46 -15.28 -2.68
CA THR A 41 10.03 -14.29 -3.59
C THR A 41 9.32 -12.96 -3.39
N ILE A 42 10.08 -11.87 -3.44
CA ILE A 42 9.55 -10.52 -3.51
C ILE A 42 10.10 -9.87 -4.77
N GLN A 43 9.24 -9.19 -5.51
CA GLN A 43 9.61 -8.39 -6.67
C GLN A 43 8.93 -7.04 -6.57
N SER A 44 9.67 -5.98 -6.91
CA SER A 44 9.22 -4.60 -6.81
C SER A 44 9.49 -3.85 -8.09
N TRP A 45 8.59 -2.95 -8.42
CA TRP A 45 8.65 -2.10 -9.59
C TRP A 45 8.40 -0.65 -9.21
N CYS A 46 9.05 0.26 -9.91
CA CYS A 46 8.94 1.69 -9.66
C CYS A 46 9.03 2.48 -10.96
N TYR A 47 8.05 3.36 -11.18
CA TYR A 47 7.97 4.21 -12.36
C TYR A 47 7.62 5.64 -11.98
N GLN A 48 7.82 6.54 -12.92
CA GLN A 48 7.40 7.94 -12.85
C GLN A 48 7.02 8.46 -14.24
N CYS A 49 6.23 9.53 -14.27
CA CYS A 49 5.92 10.33 -15.45
C CYS A 49 5.55 11.76 -15.01
N ASP A 50 5.21 12.64 -15.95
CA ASP A 50 4.89 14.05 -15.64
C ASP A 50 3.72 14.20 -14.64
N GLN A 51 2.75 13.29 -14.70
CA GLN A 51 1.58 13.30 -13.83
C GLN A 51 1.80 12.59 -12.50
N LEU A 52 2.71 11.61 -12.45
CA LEU A 52 2.92 10.71 -11.33
C LEU A 52 4.40 10.70 -10.94
N ARG A 53 4.75 11.31 -9.80
CA ARG A 53 6.16 11.36 -9.35
C ARG A 53 6.70 10.00 -8.89
N LYS A 54 5.80 9.09 -8.51
CA LYS A 54 6.14 7.73 -8.08
C LYS A 54 4.94 6.82 -8.25
N VAL A 55 5.13 5.72 -8.95
CA VAL A 55 4.21 4.58 -8.96
C VAL A 55 5.02 3.38 -8.53
N ARG A 56 4.75 2.87 -7.33
CA ARG A 56 5.40 1.65 -6.84
C ARG A 56 4.39 0.54 -6.68
N TYR A 57 4.83 -0.68 -6.96
CA TYR A 57 4.09 -1.87 -6.62
C TYR A 57 5.05 -3.03 -6.34
N THR A 58 4.60 -3.93 -5.47
CA THR A 58 5.38 -5.06 -4.97
C THR A 58 4.51 -6.30 -4.95
N TYR A 59 5.06 -7.40 -5.45
CA TYR A 59 4.45 -8.72 -5.38
C TYR A 59 5.29 -9.64 -4.50
N ILE A 60 4.67 -10.28 -3.51
CA ILE A 60 5.29 -11.37 -2.75
C ILE A 60 4.58 -12.68 -3.08
N ASP A 61 5.38 -13.67 -3.49
CA ASP A 61 4.94 -15.04 -3.74
C ASP A 61 5.64 -15.98 -2.76
N ALA A 62 4.93 -16.42 -1.73
CA ALA A 62 5.34 -17.47 -0.79
C ALA A 62 4.49 -18.75 -0.98
N GLY A 63 4.06 -19.01 -2.22
CA GLY A 63 3.20 -20.13 -2.57
C GLY A 63 1.87 -20.10 -1.80
N ALA A 64 1.49 -21.25 -1.24
CA ALA A 64 0.26 -21.39 -0.45
C ALA A 64 0.33 -20.68 0.93
N SER A 65 1.52 -20.32 1.40
CA SER A 65 1.69 -19.66 2.71
C SER A 65 1.25 -18.20 2.67
N ALA A 66 1.66 -17.47 1.64
CA ALA A 66 1.27 -16.08 1.45
C ALA A 66 1.33 -15.64 -0.01
N GLN A 67 0.44 -14.73 -0.38
CA GLN A 67 0.50 -13.94 -1.61
C GLN A 67 0.21 -12.49 -1.21
N ILE A 68 1.00 -11.52 -1.66
CA ILE A 68 0.78 -10.11 -1.33
C ILE A 68 0.95 -9.28 -2.59
N PHE A 69 0.03 -8.33 -2.80
CA PHE A 69 0.16 -7.29 -3.81
C PHE A 69 -0.07 -5.94 -3.14
N ASN A 70 0.98 -5.13 -3.09
CA ASN A 70 0.96 -3.79 -2.53
C ASN A 70 1.25 -2.79 -3.65
N SER A 71 0.52 -1.67 -3.69
CA SER A 71 0.83 -0.57 -4.60
C SER A 71 0.46 0.76 -3.98
N VAL A 72 1.28 1.78 -4.27
CA VAL A 72 0.95 3.18 -3.97
C VAL A 72 1.28 4.05 -5.17
N ILE A 73 0.32 4.88 -5.58
CA ILE A 73 0.45 5.86 -6.65
C ILE A 73 0.53 7.27 -6.05
N TYR A 74 1.66 7.93 -6.26
CA TYR A 74 1.91 9.30 -5.81
C TYR A 74 1.76 10.27 -6.99
N PRO A 75 0.75 11.15 -6.97
CA PRO A 75 0.64 12.19 -7.98
C PRO A 75 1.82 13.16 -7.89
N ALA A 76 2.22 13.74 -9.01
CA ALA A 76 3.23 14.81 -9.02
C ALA A 76 2.75 16.01 -8.20
N HIS A 77 3.67 16.78 -7.59
CA HIS A 77 3.32 17.80 -6.60
C HIS A 77 2.43 18.95 -7.11
N GLN A 78 2.31 19.11 -8.43
CA GLN A 78 1.37 20.05 -9.06
C GLN A 78 -0.08 19.55 -9.04
N TYR A 79 -0.33 18.31 -8.64
CA TYR A 79 -1.64 17.72 -8.46
C TYR A 79 -1.83 17.36 -7.00
N ASP A 80 -2.85 17.94 -6.36
CA ASP A 80 -3.20 17.67 -4.97
C ASP A 80 -4.09 16.42 -4.81
N LEU A 81 -4.12 15.53 -5.81
CA LEU A 81 -4.88 14.28 -5.72
C LEU A 81 -4.48 13.48 -4.47
N PRO A 82 -5.42 12.70 -3.91
CA PRO A 82 -5.10 11.70 -2.90
C PRO A 82 -4.13 10.66 -3.45
N LEU A 83 -3.45 9.92 -2.58
CA LEU A 83 -2.67 8.75 -3.02
C LEU A 83 -3.64 7.60 -3.31
N LEU A 84 -3.41 6.81 -4.36
CA LEU A 84 -4.10 5.52 -4.50
C LEU A 84 -3.29 4.47 -3.75
N GLY A 85 -3.82 3.99 -2.63
CA GLY A 85 -3.23 2.96 -1.79
C GLY A 85 -3.92 1.61 -1.98
N ILE A 86 -3.12 0.56 -2.16
CA ILE A 86 -3.57 -0.80 -2.39
C ILE A 86 -2.74 -1.74 -1.54
N ASP A 87 -3.40 -2.56 -0.73
CA ASP A 87 -2.75 -3.62 0.04
C ASP A 87 -3.64 -4.87 0.08
N PHE A 88 -3.29 -5.86 -0.73
CA PHE A 88 -4.01 -7.13 -0.83
C PHE A 88 -3.13 -8.24 -0.28
N LEU A 89 -3.57 -8.85 0.82
CA LEU A 89 -2.81 -9.87 1.53
C LEU A 89 -3.61 -11.16 1.58
N SER A 90 -3.03 -12.25 1.14
CA SER A 90 -3.55 -13.60 1.33
C SER A 90 -2.57 -14.38 2.21
N PHE A 91 -3.07 -14.94 3.31
CA PHE A 91 -2.32 -15.80 4.22
C PHE A 91 -2.97 -17.17 4.30
N GLY A 92 -2.24 -18.20 3.90
CA GLY A 92 -2.79 -19.54 3.74
C GLY A 92 -3.86 -19.59 2.64
N SER A 93 -4.73 -20.59 2.72
CA SER A 93 -5.89 -20.76 1.82
C SER A 93 -7.17 -20.06 2.29
N VAL A 94 -7.14 -19.35 3.43
CA VAL A 94 -8.37 -18.96 4.14
C VAL A 94 -8.46 -17.46 4.44
N LYS A 95 -7.34 -16.77 4.68
CA LYS A 95 -7.38 -15.38 5.15
C LYS A 95 -6.95 -14.44 4.04
N ASN A 96 -7.89 -13.79 3.38
CA ASN A 96 -7.61 -12.69 2.46
C ASN A 96 -8.06 -11.38 3.09
N LEU A 97 -7.16 -10.41 3.16
CA LEU A 97 -7.40 -9.06 3.66
C LEU A 97 -7.17 -8.09 2.51
N ILE A 98 -8.16 -7.25 2.25
CA ILE A 98 -8.18 -6.32 1.12
C ILE A 98 -8.32 -4.91 1.70
N VAL A 99 -7.37 -4.05 1.34
CA VAL A 99 -7.37 -2.61 1.64
C VAL A 99 -7.19 -1.87 0.32
N MET A 100 -8.11 -0.98 -0.03
CA MET A 100 -8.00 -0.12 -1.21
C MET A 100 -8.69 1.22 -0.96
N ASP A 101 -7.98 2.31 -1.22
CA ASP A 101 -8.46 3.64 -0.88
C ASP A 101 -7.84 4.75 -1.73
N PHE A 102 -8.55 5.89 -1.81
CA PHE A 102 -7.91 7.16 -2.16
C PHE A 102 -7.56 7.87 -0.85
N GLN A 103 -6.31 7.72 -0.45
CA GLN A 103 -5.77 8.19 0.82
C GLN A 103 -5.64 9.72 0.81
N PRO A 104 -6.49 10.45 1.58
CA PRO A 104 -6.55 11.91 1.51
C PRO A 104 -5.29 12.57 2.06
N LEU A 105 -4.73 13.53 1.31
CA LEU A 105 -3.62 14.36 1.79
C LEU A 105 -4.06 15.39 2.83
N PHE A 106 -5.31 15.85 2.74
CA PHE A 106 -5.86 16.91 3.59
C PHE A 106 -7.25 16.53 4.12
N GLN A 107 -7.59 17.06 5.29
CA GLN A 107 -8.85 16.79 5.97
C GLN A 107 -9.85 17.96 5.87
N ASP A 108 -9.51 19.03 5.15
CA ASP A 108 -10.42 20.16 4.98
C ASP A 108 -11.64 19.81 4.12
N ASP A 109 -12.81 20.37 4.45
CA ASP A 109 -14.08 20.03 3.81
C ASP A 109 -14.09 20.26 2.30
N ALA A 110 -13.31 21.22 1.80
CA ALA A 110 -13.21 21.46 0.37
C ALA A 110 -12.48 20.31 -0.34
N TYR A 111 -11.38 19.83 0.24
CA TYR A 111 -10.65 18.67 -0.24
C TYR A 111 -11.49 17.40 -0.19
N GLN A 112 -12.16 17.14 0.93
CA GLN A 112 -12.98 15.95 1.13
C GLN A 112 -14.13 15.89 0.11
N ARG A 113 -14.83 17.00 -0.12
CA ARG A 113 -15.88 17.08 -1.16
C ARG A 113 -15.33 16.88 -2.57
N LYS A 114 -14.14 17.42 -2.86
CA LYS A 114 -13.55 17.34 -4.20
C LYS A 114 -13.07 15.94 -4.55
N TYR A 115 -12.37 15.27 -3.63
CA TYR A 115 -11.63 14.04 -3.94
C TYR A 115 -12.14 12.79 -3.25
N ILE A 116 -12.81 12.92 -2.10
CA ILE A 116 -13.24 11.76 -1.32
C ILE A 116 -14.71 11.44 -1.55
N GLU A 117 -15.62 12.43 -1.57
CA GLU A 117 -17.05 12.18 -1.86
C GLU A 117 -17.34 11.43 -3.16
N PRO A 118 -16.61 11.63 -4.28
CA PRO A 118 -16.83 10.83 -5.48
C PRO A 118 -16.61 9.33 -5.29
N LEU A 119 -15.81 8.90 -4.30
CA LEU A 119 -15.64 7.48 -3.98
C LEU A 119 -16.92 6.82 -3.50
N GLN A 120 -17.88 7.58 -2.95
CA GLN A 120 -19.10 7.03 -2.39
C GLN A 120 -19.83 6.11 -3.38
N VAL A 121 -19.89 6.51 -4.67
CA VAL A 121 -20.59 5.75 -5.70
C VAL A 121 -19.99 4.36 -5.86
N LEU A 122 -18.65 4.26 -5.82
CA LEU A 122 -17.96 2.96 -5.91
C LEU A 122 -18.05 2.19 -4.60
N HIS A 123 -17.88 2.86 -3.47
CA HIS A 123 -18.03 2.24 -2.16
C HIS A 123 -19.42 1.59 -1.99
N ASP A 124 -20.48 2.29 -2.37
CA ASP A 124 -21.87 1.81 -2.29
C ASP A 124 -22.14 0.69 -3.32
N LYS A 125 -21.35 0.59 -4.40
CA LYS A 125 -21.38 -0.52 -5.37
C LYS A 125 -20.77 -1.81 -4.79
N TYR A 126 -19.84 -1.72 -3.84
CA TYR A 126 -19.09 -2.85 -3.28
C TYR A 126 -19.26 -2.99 -1.75
N PRO A 127 -20.51 -3.11 -1.23
CA PRO A 127 -20.77 -3.13 0.20
C PRO A 127 -20.14 -4.35 0.91
N ASP A 128 -19.92 -5.46 0.19
CA ASP A 128 -19.25 -6.66 0.68
C ASP A 128 -17.75 -6.45 0.94
N LEU A 129 -17.16 -5.42 0.32
CA LEU A 129 -15.76 -5.03 0.48
C LEU A 129 -15.56 -3.87 1.47
N ALA A 130 -16.65 -3.29 2.00
CA ALA A 130 -16.66 -2.19 2.96
C ALA A 130 -17.10 -2.67 4.35
N GLN A 131 -16.34 -3.57 4.95
CA GLN A 131 -16.69 -4.16 6.24
C GLN A 131 -16.25 -3.24 7.38
N ASN A 132 -17.03 -3.22 8.47
CA ASN A 132 -16.68 -2.47 9.68
C ASN A 132 -15.61 -3.21 10.50
N LEU A 133 -14.40 -3.30 9.95
CA LEU A 133 -13.23 -3.90 10.58
C LEU A 133 -12.45 -2.85 11.36
N GLU A 134 -11.99 -3.21 12.55
CA GLU A 134 -11.13 -2.34 13.35
C GLU A 134 -9.73 -2.22 12.72
N MET A 135 -9.26 -0.98 12.51
CA MET A 135 -7.87 -0.68 12.20
C MET A 135 -7.04 -0.71 13.49
N LYS A 136 -6.19 -1.73 13.64
CA LYS A 136 -5.41 -1.93 14.86
C LYS A 136 -4.13 -1.07 14.94
N PHE A 137 -3.55 -0.77 13.78
CA PHE A 137 -2.22 -0.14 13.68
C PHE A 137 -2.31 1.29 13.14
N TYR A 138 -3.30 1.56 12.28
CA TYR A 138 -3.54 2.87 11.72
C TYR A 138 -4.61 3.63 12.51
N ASP A 139 -4.44 4.95 12.58
CA ASP A 139 -5.54 5.85 12.92
C ASP A 139 -6.42 6.02 11.68
N ALA A 140 -7.65 5.52 11.75
CA ALA A 140 -8.61 5.59 10.66
C ALA A 140 -8.95 7.03 10.23
N ASN A 141 -8.62 8.03 11.06
CA ASN A 141 -8.85 9.45 10.74
C ASN A 141 -7.64 10.14 10.10
N GLN A 142 -6.52 9.41 9.89
CA GLN A 142 -5.31 9.94 9.28
C GLN A 142 -4.97 9.17 8.01
N TYR A 143 -5.07 9.85 6.86
CA TYR A 143 -4.78 9.34 5.52
C TYR A 143 -5.64 8.17 5.04
N PHE A 144 -6.73 7.85 5.74
CA PHE A 144 -7.78 6.98 5.23
C PHE A 144 -9.05 7.77 4.96
N SER A 145 -9.73 7.43 3.88
CA SER A 145 -10.99 8.01 3.50
C SER A 145 -12.15 7.29 4.21
N LYS A 146 -13.28 7.99 4.37
CA LYS A 146 -14.52 7.41 4.87
C LYS A 146 -15.15 6.36 3.92
N TYR A 147 -14.58 6.18 2.72
CA TYR A 147 -15.03 5.25 1.68
C TYR A 147 -13.97 4.19 1.34
N LEU A 148 -13.05 3.94 2.27
CA LEU A 148 -12.10 2.84 2.23
C LEU A 148 -12.82 1.51 2.00
N LEU A 149 -12.32 0.71 1.05
CA LEU A 149 -12.64 -0.72 1.02
C LEU A 149 -11.70 -1.46 1.96
N PHE A 150 -12.25 -1.98 3.05
CA PHE A 150 -11.55 -2.80 4.02
C PHE A 150 -12.34 -4.06 4.31
N ALA A 151 -11.85 -5.21 3.85
CA ALA A 151 -12.57 -6.47 3.97
C ALA A 151 -11.69 -7.67 4.22
N LYS A 152 -12.25 -8.63 4.97
CA LYS A 152 -11.78 -10.01 4.99
C LYS A 152 -12.66 -10.83 4.07
N THR A 153 -12.06 -11.57 3.16
CA THR A 153 -12.81 -12.29 2.13
C THR A 153 -12.15 -13.61 1.71
N ASP A 154 -12.80 -14.32 0.80
CA ASP A 154 -12.38 -15.61 0.27
C ASP A 154 -11.67 -15.49 -1.10
N PRO A 155 -10.91 -16.52 -1.53
CA PRO A 155 -10.18 -16.49 -2.79
C PRO A 155 -11.02 -16.27 -4.05
N GLU A 156 -12.30 -16.66 -4.07
CA GLU A 156 -13.18 -16.48 -5.22
C GLU A 156 -13.65 -15.04 -5.31
N THR A 157 -14.05 -14.44 -4.19
CA THR A 157 -14.36 -13.02 -4.09
C THR A 157 -13.17 -12.15 -4.51
N VAL A 158 -11.93 -12.53 -4.17
CA VAL A 158 -10.71 -11.85 -4.66
C VAL A 158 -10.64 -11.83 -6.19
N LYS A 159 -10.82 -12.99 -6.84
CA LYS A 159 -10.67 -13.11 -8.30
C LYS A 159 -11.79 -12.41 -9.08
N THR A 160 -12.93 -12.21 -8.45
CA THR A 160 -14.14 -11.68 -9.08
C THR A 160 -14.41 -10.25 -8.62
N ARG A 161 -15.02 -10.07 -7.45
CA ARG A 161 -15.49 -8.77 -6.95
C ARG A 161 -14.37 -7.80 -6.63
N VAL A 162 -13.29 -8.26 -5.99
CA VAL A 162 -12.15 -7.37 -5.68
C VAL A 162 -11.46 -6.92 -6.96
N LEU A 163 -11.34 -7.79 -7.97
CA LEU A 163 -10.79 -7.41 -9.26
C LEU A 163 -11.70 -6.42 -10.00
N GLU A 164 -13.02 -6.57 -9.93
CA GLU A 164 -13.99 -5.60 -10.45
C GLU A 164 -13.83 -4.23 -9.77
N ALA A 165 -13.83 -4.22 -8.43
CA ALA A 165 -13.65 -3.01 -7.64
C ALA A 165 -12.32 -2.32 -7.94
N PHE A 166 -11.23 -3.08 -8.02
CA PHE A 166 -9.91 -2.55 -8.35
C PHE A 166 -9.90 -1.82 -9.70
N LYS A 167 -10.53 -2.40 -10.73
CA LYS A 167 -10.62 -1.78 -12.06
C LYS A 167 -11.42 -0.48 -12.02
N ASP A 168 -12.55 -0.47 -11.30
CA ASP A 168 -13.39 0.71 -11.17
C ASP A 168 -12.69 1.84 -10.39
N TYR A 169 -12.04 1.51 -9.27
CA TYR A 169 -11.28 2.48 -8.47
C TYR A 169 -10.12 3.07 -9.27
N LEU A 170 -9.37 2.21 -9.99
CA LEU A 170 -8.27 2.66 -10.83
C LEU A 170 -8.77 3.57 -11.96
N GLN A 171 -9.89 3.21 -12.60
CA GLN A 171 -10.52 4.03 -13.65
C GLN A 171 -11.00 5.38 -13.12
N LEU A 172 -11.60 5.43 -11.94
CA LEU A 172 -12.00 6.69 -11.30
C LEU A 172 -10.78 7.56 -10.95
N TYR A 173 -9.70 6.95 -10.46
CA TYR A 173 -8.48 7.68 -10.15
C TYR A 173 -7.90 8.35 -11.40
N TRP A 174 -7.94 7.66 -12.54
CA TRP A 174 -7.55 8.25 -13.82
C TRP A 174 -8.47 9.38 -14.27
N GLN A 175 -9.78 9.23 -14.11
CA GLN A 175 -10.72 10.31 -14.44
C GLN A 175 -10.46 11.56 -13.60
N MET A 176 -10.14 11.39 -12.31
CA MET A 176 -9.77 12.51 -11.44
C MET A 176 -8.46 13.16 -11.89
N LEU A 177 -7.47 12.37 -12.29
CA LEU A 177 -6.19 12.88 -12.76
C LEU A 177 -6.33 13.62 -14.09
N ASP A 178 -7.11 13.09 -15.03
CA ASP A 178 -7.39 13.69 -16.33
C ASP A 178 -8.16 15.03 -16.19
N ALA A 179 -9.04 15.13 -15.18
CA ALA A 179 -9.80 16.34 -14.88
C ALA A 179 -9.01 17.39 -14.07
N ALA A 180 -7.86 17.02 -13.50
CA ALA A 180 -7.11 17.90 -12.62
C ALA A 180 -6.28 18.92 -13.40
N ALA A 181 -6.47 20.20 -13.09
CA ALA A 181 -5.60 21.26 -13.58
C ALA A 181 -4.31 21.31 -12.72
N PRO A 182 -3.11 21.27 -13.33
CA PRO A 182 -1.87 21.39 -12.58
C PRO A 182 -1.76 22.76 -11.93
N ASN A 183 -1.43 22.78 -10.62
CA ASN A 183 -1.14 24.00 -9.89
C ASN A 183 0.37 24.17 -9.76
N THR A 184 0.93 25.08 -10.55
CA THR A 184 2.38 25.37 -10.59
C THR A 184 2.81 26.42 -9.57
N ASN A 185 1.92 26.88 -8.70
CA ASN A 185 2.28 27.76 -7.61
C ASN A 185 3.21 27.03 -6.62
N SER A 186 4.39 27.59 -6.37
CA SER A 186 5.43 26.93 -5.57
C SER A 186 4.99 26.63 -4.13
N ALA A 187 4.17 27.48 -3.51
CA ALA A 187 3.68 27.24 -2.15
C ALA A 187 2.65 26.10 -2.12
N ALA A 188 1.78 26.02 -3.13
CA ALA A 188 0.83 24.91 -3.27
C ALA A 188 1.56 23.58 -3.51
N MET A 189 2.54 23.56 -4.42
CA MET A 189 3.36 22.37 -4.67
C MET A 189 4.14 21.94 -3.43
N ALA A 190 4.70 22.90 -2.68
CA ALA A 190 5.41 22.62 -1.43
C ALA A 190 4.48 22.03 -0.36
N ARG A 191 3.23 22.50 -0.28
CA ARG A 191 2.20 21.94 0.63
C ARG A 191 1.90 20.48 0.27
N VAL A 192 1.69 20.16 -1.00
CA VAL A 192 1.45 18.79 -1.47
C VAL A 192 2.66 17.91 -1.21
N ALA A 193 3.86 18.38 -1.56
CA ALA A 193 5.10 17.66 -1.30
C ALA A 193 5.26 17.33 0.19
N LYS A 194 5.02 18.30 1.07
CA LYS A 194 5.07 18.07 2.52
C LYS A 194 4.05 17.00 2.96
N ALA A 195 2.81 17.08 2.48
CA ALA A 195 1.77 16.12 2.85
C ALA A 195 2.11 14.68 2.41
N GLN A 196 2.72 14.50 1.23
CA GLN A 196 3.20 13.18 0.79
C GLN A 196 4.35 12.65 1.65
N LYS A 197 5.24 13.51 2.12
CA LYS A 197 6.32 13.12 3.06
C LYS A 197 5.76 12.75 4.44
N ASP A 198 4.81 13.54 4.93
CA ASP A 198 4.14 13.26 6.20
C ASP A 198 3.36 11.93 6.11
N TYR A 199 2.76 11.62 4.95
CA TYR A 199 2.15 10.31 4.68
C TYR A 199 3.18 9.17 4.75
N ASP A 200 4.34 9.32 4.12
CA ASP A 200 5.40 8.30 4.15
C ASP A 200 5.87 8.07 5.60
N GLN A 201 6.11 9.13 6.37
CA GLN A 201 6.50 9.03 7.78
C GLN A 201 5.43 8.30 8.61
N TYR A 202 4.17 8.75 8.52
CA TYR A 202 3.06 8.12 9.23
C TYR A 202 2.91 6.63 8.88
N SER A 203 3.02 6.32 7.59
CA SER A 203 2.84 4.95 7.10
C SER A 203 3.97 4.05 7.56
N ALA A 204 5.23 4.51 7.53
CA ALA A 204 6.38 3.75 8.01
C ALA A 204 6.31 3.45 9.51
N GLU A 205 5.85 4.40 10.33
CA GLU A 205 5.70 4.21 11.78
C GLU A 205 4.59 3.21 12.16
N ARG A 206 3.59 3.04 11.29
CA ARG A 206 2.39 2.22 11.56
C ARG A 206 2.33 0.93 10.76
N ASP A 207 3.23 0.72 9.80
CA ASP A 207 3.19 -0.42 8.89
C ASP A 207 3.30 -1.75 9.66
N PRO A 208 2.21 -2.57 9.70
CA PRO A 208 2.25 -3.86 10.37
C PRO A 208 3.06 -4.91 9.59
N ALA A 209 3.44 -4.63 8.35
CA ALA A 209 4.16 -5.58 7.49
C ALA A 209 5.64 -5.76 7.89
N SER A 210 6.19 -4.91 8.77
CA SER A 210 7.56 -5.03 9.30
C SER A 210 7.87 -6.43 9.87
N GLY A 211 6.94 -7.00 10.64
CA GLY A 211 7.09 -8.37 11.19
C GLY A 211 7.01 -9.45 10.12
N LEU A 212 6.18 -9.25 9.10
CA LEU A 212 6.02 -10.17 7.98
C LEU A 212 7.26 -10.20 7.09
N PHE A 213 7.73 -9.03 6.66
CA PHE A 213 8.98 -8.90 5.91
C PHE A 213 10.15 -9.46 6.71
N GLY A 214 10.24 -9.13 8.01
CA GLY A 214 11.31 -9.61 8.87
C GLY A 214 11.37 -11.15 8.95
N SER A 215 10.20 -11.81 8.94
CA SER A 215 10.13 -13.27 8.96
C SER A 215 10.67 -13.92 7.68
N TYR A 216 10.42 -13.32 6.52
CA TYR A 216 10.87 -13.84 5.23
C TYR A 216 12.29 -13.37 4.87
N PHE A 217 12.55 -12.08 4.92
CA PHE A 217 13.75 -11.47 4.32
C PHE A 217 14.77 -11.00 5.36
N GLY A 218 14.45 -11.09 6.66
CA GLY A 218 15.32 -10.64 7.74
C GLY A 218 15.19 -9.15 8.04
N HIS A 219 15.55 -8.77 9.27
CA HIS A 219 15.34 -7.44 9.81
C HIS A 219 16.01 -6.34 8.96
N GLU A 220 17.32 -6.47 8.70
CA GLU A 220 18.09 -5.47 7.97
C GLU A 220 17.53 -5.19 6.58
N TRP A 221 17.21 -6.25 5.81
CA TRP A 221 16.61 -6.08 4.50
C TRP A 221 15.22 -5.42 4.59
N SER A 222 14.42 -5.80 5.58
CA SER A 222 13.06 -5.28 5.77
C SER A 222 13.05 -3.80 6.16
N GLU A 223 13.99 -3.38 7.00
CA GLU A 223 14.16 -1.98 7.38
C GLU A 223 14.56 -1.13 6.17
N ARG A 224 15.53 -1.61 5.38
CA ARG A 224 15.89 -0.96 4.10
C ARG A 224 14.71 -0.91 3.14
N PHE A 225 13.95 -1.99 3.02
CA PHE A 225 12.78 -2.04 2.14
C PHE A 225 11.70 -1.03 2.56
N LEU A 226 11.47 -0.89 3.87
CA LEU A 226 10.50 0.06 4.42
C LEU A 226 10.91 1.51 4.15
N TYR A 227 12.13 1.90 4.54
CA TYR A 227 12.56 3.30 4.53
C TYR A 227 13.27 3.76 3.26
N GLU A 228 13.87 2.86 2.47
CA GLU A 228 14.54 3.22 1.21
C GLU A 228 13.63 3.03 -0.02
N PHE A 229 12.52 2.28 0.10
CA PHE A 229 11.64 1.97 -1.03
C PHE A 229 10.16 2.24 -0.79
N LEU A 230 9.53 1.61 0.22
CA LEU A 230 8.09 1.77 0.45
C LEU A 230 7.74 3.22 0.82
N PHE A 231 8.45 3.78 1.78
CA PHE A 231 8.23 5.13 2.32
C PHE A 231 9.56 5.88 2.34
N GLU A 232 10.03 6.24 1.14
CA GLU A 232 11.38 6.77 0.89
C GLU A 232 11.66 8.13 1.52
N ASP A 233 10.60 8.87 1.86
CA ASP A 233 10.70 10.17 2.52
C ASP A 233 10.60 10.04 4.06
N ALA A 234 10.38 8.83 4.59
CA ALA A 234 10.34 8.56 6.03
C ALA A 234 11.74 8.41 6.61
N VAL A 235 11.89 8.80 7.88
CA VAL A 235 13.14 8.64 8.64
C VAL A 235 12.90 7.66 9.79
N PRO A 236 13.77 6.65 9.98
CA PRO A 236 13.70 5.77 11.14
C PRO A 236 13.78 6.57 12.44
N VAL A 237 12.84 6.34 13.36
CA VAL A 237 12.92 6.91 14.70
C VAL A 237 14.05 6.18 15.44
N ALA A 238 15.15 6.87 15.70
CA ALA A 238 16.27 6.31 16.45
C ALA A 238 15.80 5.91 17.86
N GLY A 239 15.70 4.61 18.16
CA GLY A 239 15.49 4.16 19.55
C GLY A 239 14.71 2.87 19.84
N VAL A 240 14.26 2.07 18.88
CA VAL A 240 13.66 0.76 19.19
C VAL A 240 14.57 -0.37 18.74
N THR A 241 15.70 -0.52 19.43
CA THR A 241 16.41 -1.80 19.47
C THR A 241 15.48 -2.84 20.09
N THR A 242 15.20 -3.89 19.33
CA THR A 242 14.41 -5.06 19.73
C THR A 242 15.11 -5.84 20.85
N ALA A 243 14.99 -5.37 22.09
CA ALA A 243 15.31 -6.12 23.30
C ALA A 243 14.01 -6.28 24.12
N GLY A 244 13.11 -7.16 23.67
CA GLY A 244 11.84 -7.38 24.38
C GLY A 244 11.08 -8.66 24.04
N ALA A 245 11.39 -9.36 22.95
CA ALA A 245 10.61 -10.52 22.51
C ALA A 245 11.11 -11.90 23.00
N ALA A 246 12.11 -11.96 23.90
CA ALA A 246 12.74 -13.23 24.31
C ALA A 246 12.55 -13.62 25.79
N ALA A 247 11.52 -13.11 26.48
CA ALA A 247 11.23 -13.50 27.86
C ALA A 247 9.76 -13.83 28.09
N ALA A 248 9.24 -14.82 27.35
CA ALA A 248 7.98 -15.49 27.67
C ALA A 248 7.95 -16.93 27.15
N SER A 249 8.97 -17.74 27.46
CA SER A 249 8.88 -19.20 27.31
C SER A 249 9.81 -19.91 28.30
N ALA A 250 9.53 -19.78 29.59
CA ALA A 250 10.08 -20.68 30.60
C ALA A 250 9.17 -20.68 31.83
N ALA A 251 8.15 -21.53 31.83
CA ALA A 251 7.50 -21.99 33.05
C ALA A 251 7.62 -23.53 33.07
N PRO A 252 8.26 -24.12 34.10
CA PRO A 252 8.50 -25.56 34.16
C PRO A 252 7.22 -26.32 34.53
N VAL A 253 7.04 -27.46 33.86
CA VAL A 253 6.10 -28.51 34.26
C VAL A 253 6.58 -29.06 35.60
N SER A 254 5.80 -28.86 36.66
CA SER A 254 5.96 -29.57 37.93
C SER A 254 4.96 -30.73 37.99
N ALA A 255 5.52 -31.92 38.15
CA ALA A 255 4.81 -33.15 38.46
C ALA A 255 4.41 -33.18 39.94
N LYS A 256 3.16 -33.58 40.20
CA LYS A 256 2.76 -34.52 41.26
C LYS A 256 1.35 -35.01 40.99
#